data_AF-A0A0F3H0M1-F1
#
_entry.id   AF-A0A0F3H0M1-F1
#
_cell.length_a   1.000
_cell.length_b   1.000
_cell.length_c   1.000
_cell.angle_alpha   90.00
_cell.angle_beta   90.00
_cell.angle_gamma   90.00
#
_symmetry.space_group_name_H-M   'P 1'
#
loop_
_entity.id
_entity.type
_entity.pdbx_description
1 polymer ?
#
loop_
_entity_poly.entity_id
_entity_poly.type
_entity_poly.pdbx_seq_one_letter_code
_entity_poly.pdbx_strand_id
1 'polypeptide(L)' 'MIKELIYDSNRMHSGELKSRLGNLGSVGLGSTNVMVTLPDDLKVKVGDQVLLSRLGNKWTVINKISSGGTVKEVKV' A
#
# COMPACT_ATOMS: atom_id res chain seq x y z
N MET A 1 6.31 20.81 -15.73
CA MET A 1 5.58 19.69 -16.35
C MET A 1 5.68 18.50 -15.41
N ILE A 2 4.65 18.26 -14.60
CA ILE A 2 4.56 17.04 -13.79
C ILE A 2 4.31 15.93 -14.80
N LYS A 3 5.28 15.03 -14.98
CA LYS A 3 5.07 13.82 -15.77
C LYS A 3 3.88 13.12 -15.16
N GLU A 4 2.79 13.04 -15.93
CA GLU A 4 1.61 12.27 -15.58
C GLU A 4 2.10 10.90 -15.07
N LEU A 5 1.93 10.64 -13.78
CA LEU A 5 2.00 9.27 -13.31
C LEU A 5 0.86 8.58 -14.05
N ILE A 6 1.21 7.86 -15.11
CA ILE A 6 0.27 6.97 -15.80
C ILE A 6 -0.04 5.88 -14.78
N TYR A 7 -1.06 6.12 -13.96
CA TYR A 7 -1.66 5.12 -13.10
C TYR A 7 -2.43 4.19 -14.03
N ASP A 8 -1.79 3.09 -14.44
CA ASP A 8 -2.50 2.02 -15.13
C ASP A 8 -3.47 1.38 -14.14
N SER A 9 -4.72 1.83 -14.19
CA SER A 9 -5.81 1.36 -13.33
C SER A 9 -6.10 -0.14 -13.52
N ASN A 10 -5.65 -0.75 -14.63
CA ASN A 10 -5.75 -2.20 -14.86
C ASN A 10 -4.68 -3.01 -14.11
N ARG A 11 -3.70 -2.36 -13.46
CA ARG A 11 -2.60 -3.00 -12.71
C ARG A 11 -2.54 -2.55 -11.25
N MET A 12 -3.66 -2.09 -10.70
CA MET A 12 -3.74 -1.75 -9.29
C MET A 12 -4.05 -2.99 -8.48
N HIS A 13 -3.31 -3.18 -7.39
CA HIS A 13 -3.51 -4.26 -6.45
C HIS A 13 -3.79 -3.67 -5.06
N SER A 14 -4.67 -4.31 -4.32
CA SER A 14 -4.87 -4.01 -2.91
C SER A 14 -4.16 -5.05 -2.05
N GLY A 15 -3.65 -4.61 -0.92
CA GLY A 15 -3.00 -5.50 0.04
C GLY A 15 -2.76 -4.83 1.37
N GLU A 16 -2.32 -5.63 2.32
CA GLU A 16 -2.01 -5.14 3.67
C GLU A 16 -0.53 -4.78 3.78
N LEU A 17 -0.23 -3.59 4.29
CA LEU A 17 1.14 -3.21 4.61
C LEU A 17 1.65 -4.03 5.80
N LYS A 18 2.56 -4.98 5.54
CA LYS A 18 3.12 -5.89 6.54
C LYS A 18 4.35 -5.34 7.26
N SER A 19 5.12 -4.48 6.60
CA SER A 19 6.28 -3.83 7.21
C SER A 19 6.57 -2.48 6.57
N ARG A 20 7.23 -1.60 7.32
CA ARG A 20 7.68 -0.28 6.86
C ARG A 20 9.05 0.05 7.45
N LEU A 21 9.96 0.50 6.60
CA LEU A 21 11.27 1.05 6.94
C LEU A 21 11.50 2.32 6.11
N GLY A 22 11.26 3.48 6.72
CA GLY A 22 11.28 4.77 6.02
C GLY A 22 10.26 4.82 4.88
N ASN A 23 10.75 4.99 3.66
CA ASN A 23 9.99 5.02 2.41
C ASN A 23 9.91 3.66 1.70
N LEU A 24 10.37 2.58 2.34
CA LEU A 24 10.24 1.22 1.83
C LEU A 24 9.29 0.42 2.72
N GLY A 25 8.61 -0.55 2.13
CA GLY A 25 7.73 -1.45 2.86
C GLY A 25 7.44 -2.73 2.11
N SER A 26 6.75 -3.63 2.77
CA SER A 26 6.28 -4.89 2.20
C SER A 26 4.76 -4.94 2.25
N VAL A 27 4.12 -5.23 1.12
CA VAL A 27 2.67 -5.40 1.06
C VAL A 27 2.34 -6.85 0.71
N GLY A 28 1.46 -7.44 1.50
CA GLY A 28 0.93 -8.77 1.25
C GLY A 28 -0.16 -8.73 0.18
N LEU A 29 0.05 -9.49 -0.90
CA LEU A 29 -0.90 -9.75 -1.99
C LEU A 29 -1.25 -11.25 -1.96
N GLY A 30 -2.28 -11.61 -1.20
CA GLY A 30 -2.66 -13.01 -1.01
C GLY A 30 -1.53 -13.80 -0.32
N SER A 31 -0.97 -14.80 -1.02
CA SER A 31 0.13 -15.65 -0.53
C SER A 31 1.53 -15.07 -0.78
N THR A 32 1.64 -13.94 -1.48
CA THR A 32 2.92 -13.34 -1.86
C THR A 32 3.12 -12.00 -1.17
N ASN A 33 4.38 -11.63 -0.93
CA ASN A 33 4.74 -10.30 -0.44
C ASN A 33 5.53 -9.57 -1.53
N VAL A 34 5.22 -8.30 -1.75
CA VAL A 34 5.93 -7.45 -2.69
C VAL A 34 6.57 -6.27 -1.97
N MET A 35 7.81 -5.93 -2.36
CA MET A 35 8.46 -4.72 -1.90
C MET A 35 7.86 -3.51 -2.61
N VAL A 36 7.44 -2.53 -1.83
CA VAL A 36 6.81 -1.29 -2.30
C VAL A 36 7.59 -0.07 -1.84
N THR A 37 7.56 0.98 -2.63
CA THR A 37 7.96 2.32 -2.22
C THR A 37 6.75 3.08 -1.68
N LEU A 38 6.92 3.77 -0.57
CA LEU A 38 5.91 4.58 0.09
C LEU A 38 6.26 6.05 -0.10
N PRO A 39 5.35 6.87 -0.65
CA PRO A 39 5.50 8.32 -0.67
C PRO A 39 5.60 8.87 0.75
N ASP A 40 6.45 9.89 0.96
CA ASP A 40 6.70 10.46 2.29
C ASP A 40 5.47 11.18 2.88
N ASP A 41 4.61 11.71 2.00
CA ASP A 41 3.34 12.36 2.33
C ASP A 41 2.22 11.36 2.66
N LEU A 42 2.40 10.07 2.34
CA LEU A 42 1.39 9.06 2.56
C LEU A 42 1.39 8.55 4.01
N LYS A 43 0.33 8.91 4.74
CA LYS A 43 0.07 8.47 6.12
C LYS A 43 -0.49 7.05 6.19
N VAL A 44 0.37 6.07 5.98
CA VAL A 44 0.08 4.64 6.15
C VAL A 44 0.92 4.01 7.25
N LYS A 45 0.36 3.06 7.98
CA LYS A 45 1.05 2.27 9.01
C LYS A 45 0.91 0.78 8.74
N VAL A 46 1.77 -0.01 9.37
CA VAL A 46 1.66 -1.47 9.32
C VAL A 46 0.26 -1.90 9.77
N GLY A 47 -0.33 -2.84 9.03
CA GLY A 47 -1.70 -3.31 9.16
C GLY A 47 -2.71 -2.57 8.29
N ASP A 48 -2.40 -1.37 7.77
CA ASP A 48 -3.30 -0.66 6.87
C ASP A 48 -3.48 -1.41 5.54
N GLN A 49 -4.70 -1.39 5.02
CA GLN A 49 -4.97 -1.79 3.64
C GLN A 49 -4.59 -0.65 2.72
N VAL A 50 -3.80 -0.97 1.70
CA VAL A 50 -3.22 0.00 0.79
C VAL A 50 -3.44 -0.43 -0.65
N LEU A 51 -3.56 0.57 -1.53
CA LEU A 51 -3.61 0.40 -2.96
C LEU A 51 -2.21 0.67 -3.50
N LEU A 52 -1.71 -0.25 -4.31
CA LEU A 52 -0.41 -0.12 -4.96
C LEU A 52 -0.53 -0.34 -6.46
N SER A 53 0.33 0.35 -7.20
CA SER A 53 0.45 0.21 -8.64
C SER A 53 1.92 0.10 -9.02
N ARG A 54 2.16 -0.39 -10.24
CA ARG A 54 3.49 -0.60 -10.76
C ARG A 54 3.92 0.62 -11.57
N LEU A 55 4.89 1.37 -11.06
CA LEU A 55 5.53 2.49 -11.75
C LEU A 55 6.82 1.98 -12.39
N GLY A 56 6.75 1.66 -13.69
CA GLY A 56 7.83 0.99 -14.41
C GLY A 56 8.11 -0.39 -13.83
N ASN A 57 9.32 -0.57 -13.26
CA ASN A 57 9.73 -1.85 -12.65
C ASN A 57 9.54 -1.91 -11.13
N LYS A 58 8.99 -0.87 -10.51
CA LYS A 58 8.83 -0.77 -9.05
C LYS A 58 7.36 -0.76 -8.65
N TRP A 59 7.04 -1.37 -7.52
CA TRP A 59 5.75 -1.19 -6.89
C TRP A 59 5.77 0.04 -6.00
N THR A 60 4.71 0.84 -6.08
CA THR A 60 4.55 2.06 -5.28
C THR A 60 3.17 2.07 -4.66
N VAL A 61 3.08 2.42 -3.39
CA VAL A 61 1.81 2.64 -2.73
C VAL A 61 1.26 3.98 -3.19
N ILE A 62 0.05 3.96 -3.72
CA ILE A 62 -0.58 5.15 -4.31
C ILE A 62 -1.69 5.70 -3.42
N ASN A 63 -2.29 4.85 -2.57
CA ASN A 63 -3.31 5.29 -1.64
C ASN A 63 -3.45 4.36 -0.43
N LYS A 64 -4.01 4.89 0.66
CA LYS A 64 -4.55 4.12 1.77
C LYS A 64 -6.02 3.80 1.49
N ILE A 65 -6.41 2.53 1.58
CA ILE A 65 -7.79 2.08 1.37
C ILE A 65 -8.54 2.10 2.69
N SER A 66 -7.98 1.47 3.73
CA SER A 66 -8.59 1.46 5.06
C SER A 66 -7.53 1.34 6.14
N SER A 67 -7.88 1.81 7.33
CA SER A 67 -7.07 1.56 8.51
C SER A 67 -7.19 0.09 8.86
N GLY A 68 -6.07 -0.58 9.12
CA GLY A 68 -6.05 -1.94 9.64
C GLY A 68 -6.78 -1.99 10.97
N GLY A 69 -8.08 -2.28 10.93
CA GLY A 69 -8.90 -2.40 12.10
C GLY A 69 -8.68 -3.77 12.68
N THR A 70 -7.98 -3.86 13.81
CA THR A 70 -8.34 -4.89 14.78
C THR A 70 -9.79 -4.58 15.14
N VAL A 71 -10.73 -5.38 14.67
CA VAL A 71 -12.10 -5.35 15.19
C VAL A 71 -11.94 -5.65 16.66
N LYS A 72 -11.90 -4.61 17.50
CA LYS A 72 -12.08 -4.79 18.93
C LYS A 72 -13.54 -5.19 19.05
N GLU A 73 -13.81 -6.49 19.18
CA GLU A 73 -15.12 -6.96 19.64
C GLU A 73 -15.44 -6.17 20.91
N VAL A 74 -16.37 -5.24 20.79
CA VAL A 74 -16.99 -4.63 21.96
C VAL A 74 -18.01 -5.66 22.44
N LYS A 75 -17.65 -6.44 23.45
CA LYS A 75 -18.65 -7.21 24.21
C LYS A 75 -19.60 -6.19 24.85
N VAL A 76 -20.84 -6.17 24.35
CA VAL A 76 -21.99 -5.53 25.01
C VAL A 76 -22.54 -6.51 26.04
#